data_AF-A0A813T544-F1
#
_entry.id   AF-A0A813T544-F1
#
_cell.length_a   1.000
_cell.length_b   1.000
_cell.length_c   1.000
_cell.angle_alpha   90.00
_cell.angle_beta   90.00
_cell.angle_gamma   90.00
#
_symmetry.space_group_name_H-M   'P 1'
#
loop_
_entity.id
_entity.type
_entity.pdbx_description
1 polymer ?
#
loop_
_entity_poly.entity_id
_entity_poly.type
_entity_poly.pdbx_seq_one_letter_code
_entity_poly.pdbx_strand_id
1 'polypeptide(L)'
;MGSCRVVIDTDIVHPGQFSFFLNSHKALQGTNRPALYHVLYDEIQFTADELQLLTYYLCFTDPRSSTSEAIPSLIHQADLAASNARDLFPEKDNSTNDGYAADALEEPSLGDIVTEHLRVHESMRDRPHFG
;
A
#
# COMPACT_ATOMS: atom_id res chain seq x y z
N MET A 1 -7.05 18.34 -21.61
CA MET A 1 -7.63 17.96 -20.29
C MET A 1 -6.58 18.28 -19.25
N GLY A 2 -6.86 19.23 -18.34
CA GLY A 2 -5.88 19.71 -17.36
C GLY A 2 -5.70 18.72 -16.22
N SER A 3 -4.55 18.06 -16.17
CA SER A 3 -4.13 17.31 -14.99
C SER A 3 -3.75 18.30 -13.89
N CYS A 4 -4.43 18.23 -12.75
CA CYS A 4 -4.17 19.10 -11.61
C CYS A 4 -2.90 18.59 -10.93
N ARG A 5 -1.78 19.31 -11.08
CA ARG A 5 -0.53 19.05 -10.35
C ARG A 5 -0.33 20.20 -9.38
N VAL A 6 -0.82 20.03 -8.15
CA VAL A 6 -0.59 20.98 -7.06
C VAL A 6 0.37 20.35 -6.08
N VAL A 7 1.48 21.03 -5.85
CA VAL A 7 2.50 20.65 -4.86
C VAL A 7 2.61 21.79 -3.86
N ILE A 8 2.65 21.46 -2.58
CA ILE A 8 2.92 22.41 -1.50
C ILE A 8 4.10 21.87 -0.69
N ASP A 9 5.23 22.55 -0.79
CA ASP A 9 6.50 22.23 -0.13
C ASP A 9 7.01 23.37 0.78
N THR A 10 6.23 24.45 0.91
CA THR A 10 6.57 25.64 1.69
C THR A 10 5.51 25.92 2.77
N ASP A 11 5.90 26.57 3.87
CA ASP A 11 5.09 27.04 5.02
C ASP A 11 4.41 25.99 5.91
N ILE A 12 3.83 24.93 5.35
CA ILE A 12 3.01 23.94 6.07
C ILE A 12 3.68 22.55 6.18
N VAL A 13 4.99 22.49 5.99
CA VAL A 13 5.80 21.26 5.97
C VAL A 13 6.82 21.23 7.11
N HIS A 14 7.36 20.05 7.42
CA HIS A 14 8.32 19.92 8.51
C HIS A 14 9.63 20.68 8.20
N PRO A 15 10.14 21.55 9.11
CA PRO A 15 11.29 22.41 8.81
C PRO A 15 12.64 21.69 8.78
N GLY A 16 12.75 20.49 9.34
CA GLY A 16 14.00 19.73 9.44
C GLY A 16 14.06 18.44 8.60
N GLN A 17 12.98 18.11 7.89
CA GLN A 17 12.87 16.87 7.10
C GLN A 17 12.14 17.20 5.81
N PHE A 18 12.55 16.58 4.71
CA PHE A 18 11.89 16.85 3.43
C PHE A 18 10.51 16.21 3.40
N SER A 19 9.49 17.06 3.32
CA SER A 19 8.09 16.64 3.24
C SER A 19 7.32 17.61 2.35
N PHE A 20 6.34 17.09 1.62
CA PHE A 20 5.54 17.88 0.69
C PHE A 20 4.13 17.30 0.56
N PHE A 21 3.16 18.17 0.34
CA PHE A 21 1.83 17.76 -0.08
C PHE A 21 1.79 17.67 -1.60
N LEU A 22 1.24 16.58 -2.12
CA LEU A 22 0.99 16.40 -3.54
C LEU A 22 -0.47 16.04 -3.75
N ASN A 23 -1.08 16.78 -4.67
CA ASN A 23 -2.38 16.45 -5.23
C ASN A 23 -2.20 16.08 -6.72
N SER A 24 -2.35 14.79 -7.01
CA SER A 24 -2.16 14.18 -8.32
C SER A 24 -3.47 13.95 -9.09
N HIS A 25 -4.61 13.90 -8.39
CA HIS A 25 -5.88 13.49 -8.98
C HIS A 25 -6.87 14.65 -9.11
N LYS A 26 -7.85 14.48 -10.00
CA LYS A 26 -8.98 15.39 -10.11
C LYS A 26 -10.04 14.97 -9.09
N ALA A 27 -10.49 15.89 -8.26
CA ALA A 27 -11.65 15.64 -7.39
C ALA A 27 -12.89 15.42 -8.27
N LEU A 28 -13.42 14.19 -8.25
CA LEU A 28 -14.67 13.86 -8.96
C LEU A 28 -15.88 14.47 -8.25
N GLN A 29 -15.84 14.50 -6.91
CA GLN A 29 -16.87 15.11 -6.07
C GLN A 29 -16.22 15.68 -4.80
N GLY A 30 -16.67 16.88 -4.39
CA GLY A 30 -16.23 17.52 -3.15
C GLY A 30 -14.82 18.12 -3.23
N THR A 31 -14.23 18.35 -2.06
CA THR A 31 -12.89 18.93 -1.91
C THR A 31 -11.84 17.85 -2.05
N ASN A 32 -10.75 18.16 -2.76
CA ASN A 32 -9.65 17.24 -2.92
C ASN A 32 -8.87 17.05 -1.61
N ARG A 33 -8.47 15.81 -1.30
CA ARG A 33 -7.61 15.49 -0.14
C ARG A 33 -6.17 15.27 -0.64
N PRO A 34 -5.27 16.26 -0.48
CA PRO A 34 -3.87 16.10 -0.86
C PRO A 34 -3.20 15.05 0.03
N ALA A 35 -2.29 14.27 -0.56
CA ALA A 35 -1.48 13.31 0.17
C ALA A 35 -0.20 13.98 0.67
N LEU A 36 0.19 13.70 1.92
CA LEU A 36 1.43 14.18 2.52
C LEU A 36 2.51 13.12 2.38
N TYR A 37 3.61 13.47 1.74
CA TYR A 37 4.76 12.61 1.56
C TYR A 37 5.88 13.06 2.49
N HIS A 38 6.44 12.11 3.23
CA HIS A 38 7.60 12.32 4.09
C HIS A 38 8.75 11.46 3.57
N VAL A 39 9.86 12.11 3.21
CA VAL A 39 11.07 11.41 2.79
C VAL A 39 11.88 11.12 4.05
N LEU A 40 11.87 9.85 4.45
CA LEU A 40 12.59 9.39 5.64
C LEU A 40 14.07 9.14 5.34
N TYR A 41 14.37 8.71 4.12
CA TYR A 41 15.72 8.31 3.71
C TYR A 41 15.87 8.44 2.20
N ASP A 42 16.98 9.01 1.76
CA ASP A 42 17.34 9.16 0.34
C ASP A 42 18.86 9.04 0.15
N GLU A 43 19.30 7.96 -0.50
CA GLU A 43 20.71 7.74 -0.89
C GLU A 43 21.01 8.22 -2.32
N ILE A 44 19.97 8.37 -3.15
CA ILE A 44 20.10 8.73 -4.56
C ILE A 44 20.34 10.24 -4.72
N GLN A 45 20.04 11.01 -3.66
CA GLN A 45 20.19 12.46 -3.60
C GLN A 45 19.29 13.15 -4.63
N PHE A 46 18.00 12.82 -4.61
CA PHE A 46 17.02 13.46 -5.47
C PHE A 46 16.87 14.93 -5.11
N THR A 47 16.64 15.75 -6.14
CA THR A 47 16.12 17.09 -5.93
C THR A 47 14.64 17.03 -5.53
N ALA A 48 14.16 18.06 -4.82
CA ALA A 48 12.77 18.15 -4.43
C ALA A 48 11.81 18.02 -5.63
N ASP A 49 12.13 18.70 -6.73
CA ASP A 49 11.33 18.69 -7.96
C ASP A 49 11.28 17.31 -8.63
N GLU A 50 12.42 16.61 -8.68
CA GLU A 50 12.50 15.26 -9.25
C GLU A 50 11.66 14.28 -8.46
N LEU A 51 11.75 14.33 -7.13
CA LEU A 51 11.01 13.43 -6.25
C LEU A 51 9.50 13.69 -6.35
N GLN A 52 9.08 14.95 -6.33
CA GLN A 52 7.69 15.34 -6.53
C GLN A 52 7.16 14.89 -7.90
N LEU A 53 7.96 15.01 -8.97
CA LEU A 53 7.58 14.59 -10.32
C LEU A 53 7.50 13.07 -10.45
N LEU A 54 8.45 12.34 -9.86
CA LEU A 54 8.46 10.89 -9.82
C LEU A 54 7.22 10.37 -9.11
N THR A 55 6.92 10.88 -7.91
CA THR A 55 5.71 10.51 -7.16
C THR A 55 4.46 10.81 -7.97
N TYR A 56 4.40 11.95 -8.65
CA TYR A 56 3.28 12.29 -9.52
C TYR A 56 3.10 11.28 -10.64
N TYR A 57 4.16 10.86 -11.35
CA TYR A 57 4.05 9.87 -12.41
C TYR A 57 3.62 8.48 -11.92
N LEU A 58 4.08 8.07 -10.74
CA LEU A 58 3.66 6.79 -10.14
C LEU A 58 2.15 6.71 -9.91
N CYS A 59 1.47 7.84 -9.68
CA CYS A 59 0.01 7.89 -9.54
C CYS A 59 -0.77 7.59 -10.84
N PHE A 60 -0.10 7.52 -11.99
CA PHE A 60 -0.70 7.18 -13.30
C PHE A 60 -0.41 5.76 -13.75
N THR A 61 0.34 4.98 -12.96
CA THR A 61 0.80 3.65 -13.35
C THR A 61 -0.15 2.52 -12.93
N ASP A 62 -1.35 2.83 -12.45
CA ASP A 62 -2.29 1.78 -12.02
C ASP A 62 -2.83 0.99 -13.22
N PRO A 63 -2.72 -0.36 -13.22
CA PRO A 63 -3.25 -1.18 -14.31
C PRO A 63 -4.78 -1.23 -14.36
N ARG A 64 -5.49 -0.81 -13.30
CA ARG A 64 -6.96 -0.94 -13.18
C ARG A 64 -7.70 0.35 -13.47
N SER A 65 -7.03 1.50 -13.33
CA SER A 65 -7.64 2.82 -13.53
C SER A 65 -6.84 3.62 -14.56
N SER A 66 -7.53 4.22 -15.53
CA SER A 66 -6.92 5.14 -16.51
C SER A 66 -6.83 6.58 -15.98
N THR A 67 -7.12 6.76 -14.70
CA THR A 67 -7.19 8.04 -14.00
C THR A 67 -6.11 8.11 -12.95
N SER A 68 -5.55 9.30 -12.73
CA SER A 68 -4.62 9.46 -11.61
C SER A 68 -5.34 9.21 -10.28
N GLU A 69 -4.66 8.50 -9.40
CA GLU A 69 -5.08 8.28 -8.03
C GLU A 69 -4.38 9.27 -7.09
N ALA A 70 -4.88 9.40 -5.86
CA ALA A 70 -4.34 10.30 -4.84
C ALA A 70 -3.01 9.82 -4.24
N ILE A 71 -2.79 8.50 -4.28
CA ILE A 71 -1.66 7.78 -3.72
C ILE A 71 -1.00 7.00 -4.88
N PRO A 72 0.33 6.81 -4.90
CA PRO A 72 1.01 5.97 -5.87
C PRO A 72 0.37 4.60 -6.01
N SER A 73 0.26 4.11 -7.25
CA SER A 73 -0.37 2.82 -7.52
C SER A 73 0.29 1.68 -6.73
N LEU A 74 1.61 1.71 -6.57
CA LEU A 74 2.35 0.70 -5.83
C LEU A 74 1.87 0.53 -4.38
N ILE A 75 1.52 1.63 -3.70
CA ILE A 75 1.02 1.58 -2.32
C ILE A 75 -0.38 0.98 -2.30
N HIS A 76 -1.24 1.42 -3.22
CA HIS A 76 -2.61 0.90 -3.34
C HIS A 76 -2.62 -0.60 -3.67
N GLN A 77 -1.72 -1.06 -4.54
CA GLN A 77 -1.53 -2.48 -4.85
C GLN A 77 -1.05 -3.27 -3.62
N ALA A 78 -0.14 -2.71 -2.81
CA ALA A 78 0.30 -3.32 -1.57
C ALA A 78 -0.84 -3.44 -0.54
N ASP A 79 -1.70 -2.42 -0.45
CA ASP A 79 -2.87 -2.44 0.44
C ASP A 79 -3.87 -3.54 0.04
N LEU A 80 -4.09 -3.73 -1.25
CA LEU A 80 -4.95 -4.82 -1.76
C LEU A 80 -4.33 -6.19 -1.50
N ALA A 81 -3.02 -6.33 -1.69
CA ALA A 81 -2.29 -7.54 -1.34
C ALA A 81 -2.44 -7.87 0.15
N ALA A 82 -2.32 -6.86 1.01
CA ALA A 82 -2.51 -7.01 2.46
C ALA A 82 -3.97 -7.34 2.82
N SER A 83 -4.96 -6.77 2.13
CA SER A 83 -6.38 -7.10 2.34
C SER A 83 -6.68 -8.54 1.92
N ASN A 84 -6.20 -8.96 0.75
CA ASN A 84 -6.39 -10.33 0.25
C ASN A 84 -5.69 -11.35 1.15
N ALA A 85 -4.50 -11.01 1.65
CA ALA A 85 -3.80 -11.79 2.65
C ALA A 85 -4.64 -11.99 3.92
N ARG A 86 -5.32 -10.93 4.40
CA ARG A 86 -6.23 -11.03 5.55
C ARG A 86 -7.40 -11.97 5.28
N ASP A 87 -8.00 -11.91 4.09
CA ASP A 87 -9.12 -12.79 3.73
C ASP A 87 -8.70 -14.26 3.59
N LEU A 88 -7.42 -14.51 3.31
CA LEU A 88 -6.85 -15.85 3.21
C LEU A 88 -6.55 -16.48 4.58
N PHE A 89 -6.51 -15.69 5.65
CA PHE A 89 -6.43 -16.23 7.02
C PHE A 89 -7.84 -16.62 7.49
N PRO A 90 -8.16 -17.92 7.62
CA PRO A 90 -9.39 -18.31 8.30
C PRO A 90 -9.31 -17.85 9.76
N GLU A 91 -10.31 -17.10 10.23
CA GLU A 91 -10.50 -16.91 11.67
C GLU A 91 -10.60 -18.31 12.31
N LYS A 92 -9.82 -18.53 13.37
CA LYS A 92 -9.96 -19.74 14.17
C LYS A 92 -11.34 -19.68 14.82
N ASP A 93 -12.32 -20.33 14.21
CA ASP A 93 -13.67 -20.44 14.76
C ASP A 93 -13.56 -20.95 16.21
N ASN A 94 -13.80 -20.07 17.18
CA ASN A 94 -13.79 -20.40 18.61
C ASN A 94 -15.04 -21.21 19.02
N SER A 95 -15.64 -21.94 18.08
CA SER A 95 -16.87 -22.69 18.26
C SER A 95 -16.69 -24.17 17.93
N THR A 96 -15.83 -24.88 18.64
CA THR A 96 -16.12 -26.29 18.98
C THR A 96 -15.42 -26.66 20.29
N ASN A 97 -16.23 -26.86 21.34
CA ASN A 97 -15.81 -27.30 22.65
C ASN A 97 -15.69 -28.83 22.68
N ASP A 98 -14.96 -29.40 21.72
CA ASP A 98 -14.82 -30.86 21.60
C ASP A 98 -13.45 -31.28 22.12
N GLY A 99 -13.46 -31.67 23.40
CA GLY A 99 -12.28 -32.18 24.10
C GLY A 99 -11.75 -33.44 23.44
N TYR A 100 -10.52 -33.37 22.94
CA TYR A 100 -9.64 -34.52 22.71
C TYR A 100 -8.21 -34.17 23.11
N ALA A 101 -7.52 -35.20 23.60
CA ALA A 101 -6.30 -35.21 24.41
C ALA A 101 -5.20 -34.21 24.03
N ALA A 102 -4.62 -33.60 25.06
CA ALA A 102 -3.34 -32.91 25.00
C ALA A 102 -2.22 -33.90 24.62
N ASP A 103 -1.93 -33.98 23.33
CA ASP A 103 -0.62 -34.38 22.84
C ASP A 103 0.16 -33.10 22.50
N ALA A 104 1.41 -33.04 22.93
CA ALA A 104 2.24 -31.85 22.84
C ALA A 104 2.62 -31.59 21.37
N LEU A 105 1.78 -30.87 20.64
CA LEU A 105 2.14 -30.27 19.37
C LEU A 105 2.72 -28.89 19.68
N GLU A 106 4.00 -28.69 19.33
CA GLU A 106 4.62 -27.36 19.28
C GLU A 106 3.63 -26.40 18.62
N GLU A 107 3.17 -25.38 19.35
CA GLU A 107 2.38 -24.30 18.78
C GLU A 107 3.17 -23.79 17.56
N PRO A 108 2.68 -24.00 16.32
CA PRO A 108 3.43 -23.60 15.15
C PRO A 108 3.68 -22.11 15.28
N SER A 109 4.93 -21.71 15.08
CA SER A 109 5.29 -20.31 15.25
C SER A 109 4.39 -19.49 14.33
N LEU A 110 4.03 -18.27 14.73
CA LEU A 110 3.25 -17.37 13.87
C LEU A 110 3.88 -17.27 12.46
N GLY A 111 5.20 -17.43 12.35
CA GLY A 111 5.93 -17.50 11.09
C GLY A 111 5.56 -18.70 10.22
N ASP A 112 5.33 -19.88 10.78
CA ASP A 112 4.96 -21.09 10.04
C ASP A 112 3.51 -21.02 9.54
N ILE A 113 2.60 -20.52 10.39
CA ILE A 113 1.18 -20.31 10.03
C ILE A 113 1.07 -19.30 8.89
N VAL A 114 1.78 -18.18 8.98
CA VAL A 114 1.83 -17.15 7.93
C VAL A 114 2.44 -17.74 6.66
N THR A 115 3.53 -18.49 6.76
CA THR A 115 4.20 -19.04 5.56
C THR A 115 3.34 -20.05 4.83
N GLU A 116 2.53 -20.85 5.54
CA GLU A 116 1.65 -21.84 4.92
C GLU A 116 0.35 -21.21 4.38
N HIS A 117 -0.27 -20.28 5.12
CA HIS A 117 -1.55 -19.69 4.72
C HIS A 117 -1.39 -18.57 3.70
N LEU A 118 -0.29 -17.81 3.71
CA LEU A 118 -0.02 -16.76 2.70
C LEU A 118 0.56 -17.33 1.38
N ARG A 119 0.79 -18.65 1.30
CA ARG A 119 1.36 -19.28 0.10
C ARG A 119 0.34 -19.27 -1.03
N VAL A 120 0.48 -18.28 -1.90
CA VAL A 120 -0.20 -18.26 -3.20
C VAL A 120 0.32 -19.43 -4.04
N HIS A 121 -0.60 -20.12 -4.72
CA HIS A 121 -0.28 -21.22 -5.63
C HIS A 121 0.82 -20.83 -6.63
N GLU A 122 1.76 -21.74 -6.90
CA GLU A 122 3.00 -21.46 -7.64
C GLU A 122 2.74 -20.83 -9.03
N SER A 123 1.66 -21.24 -9.71
CA SER A 123 1.28 -20.66 -11.02
C SER A 123 0.78 -19.21 -10.97
N MET A 124 0.43 -18.72 -9.78
CA MET A 124 -0.15 -17.39 -9.55
C MET A 124 0.84 -16.43 -8.87
N ARG A 125 2.03 -16.91 -8.47
CA ARG A 125 3.02 -16.14 -7.73
C ARG A 125 3.56 -14.93 -8.50
N ASP A 126 3.77 -15.07 -9.80
CA ASP A 126 4.37 -14.02 -10.65
C ASP A 126 3.33 -13.21 -11.43
N ARG A 127 2.04 -13.43 -11.17
CA ARG A 127 0.95 -12.72 -11.85
C ARG A 127 0.43 -11.61 -10.95
N PRO A 128 0.21 -10.39 -11.46
CA PRO A 128 -0.56 -9.39 -10.73
C PRO A 128 -2.01 -9.89 -10.61
N HIS A 129 -2.38 -10.35 -9.42
CA HIS A 129 -3.68 -10.98 -9.10
C HIS A 129 -4.65 -9.98 -8.44
N PHE A 130 -4.41 -8.68 -8.62
CA PHE A 130 -5.09 -7.59 -7.90
C PHE A 130 -6.16 -6.85 -8.73
N GLY A 131 -6.60 -7.43 -9.84
CA GLY A 131 -7.59 -6.85 -10.78
C GLY A 131 -8.95 -7.52 -10.73
#